data_AF-A0AAV0S0U9-F1
#
_entry.id   AF-A0AAV0S0U9-F1
#
_cell.length_a   1.000
_cell.length_b   1.000
_cell.length_c   1.000
_cell.angle_alpha   90.00
_cell.angle_beta   90.00
_cell.angle_gamma   90.00
#
_symmetry.space_group_name_H-M   'P 1'
#
loop_
_entity.id
_entity.type
_entity.pdbx_description
1 polymer ?
#
loop_
_entity_poly.entity_id
_entity_poly.type
_entity_poly.pdbx_seq_one_letter_code
_entity_poly.pdbx_strand_id
1 'polypeptide(L)'
;MVQLLLSKPNSSGDCDGDNELGERWVSVLNQLGNSIRISEWFSNFANGAGLEHKKGAKALFQFAFVNRDICWEELEWRGKHGQSPAVVATKPHYLLDLDVHQTVENFIKHVPEFWSSTEFQESLKDGEIIEIDRKYFLDFFVRLMFKDDSKEVWDLVNEFLMEEPFSSLLCVTISL
;
A
#
# COMPACT_ATOMS: atom_id res chain seq x y z
N MET A 1 -10.94 -6.35 4.48
CA MET A 1 -10.79 -6.84 3.08
C MET A 1 -9.39 -6.57 2.53
N VAL A 2 -8.87 -5.32 2.60
CA VAL A 2 -7.46 -5.05 2.23
C VAL A 2 -6.48 -5.69 3.21
N GLN A 3 -6.75 -5.64 4.53
CA GLN A 3 -5.98 -6.42 5.52
C GLN A 3 -6.00 -7.93 5.29
N LEU A 4 -7.06 -8.46 4.67
CA LEU A 4 -7.17 -9.89 4.38
C LEU A 4 -6.29 -10.25 3.16
N LEU A 5 -6.19 -9.38 2.15
CA LEU A 5 -5.20 -9.56 1.07
C LEU A 5 -3.74 -9.40 1.55
N LEU A 6 -3.55 -8.87 2.77
CA LEU A 6 -2.25 -8.57 3.38
C LEU A 6 -1.85 -9.53 4.51
N SER A 7 -2.79 -10.32 5.03
CA SER A 7 -2.49 -11.29 6.08
C SER A 7 -1.62 -12.40 5.51
N LYS A 8 -0.46 -12.65 6.16
CA LYS A 8 0.37 -13.80 5.84
C LYS A 8 -0.51 -15.06 5.88
N PRO A 9 -0.40 -15.98 4.91
CA PRO A 9 -0.89 -17.32 5.13
C PRO A 9 -0.20 -17.86 6.39
N ASN A 10 -0.98 -18.39 7.33
CA ASN A 10 -0.44 -19.11 8.48
C ASN A 10 0.33 -20.34 7.95
N SER A 11 1.61 -20.16 7.65
CA SER A 11 2.52 -21.25 7.32
C SER A 11 3.73 -21.15 8.23
N SER A 12 3.88 -22.20 9.03
CA SER A 12 5.03 -22.45 9.87
C SER A 12 6.32 -22.43 9.04
N GLY A 13 7.18 -21.46 9.33
CA GLY A 13 8.61 -21.48 9.04
C GLY A 13 9.00 -21.52 7.56
N ASP A 14 9.21 -20.35 6.96
CA ASP A 14 10.38 -20.09 6.11
C ASP A 14 10.51 -18.60 5.81
N CYS A 15 11.75 -18.13 5.77
CA CYS A 15 12.12 -16.72 5.61
C CYS A 15 11.93 -16.17 4.18
N ASP A 16 11.46 -17.00 3.25
CA ASP A 16 11.26 -16.68 1.83
C ASP A 16 9.89 -16.04 1.52
N GLY A 17 8.93 -16.11 2.44
CA GLY A 17 7.55 -15.65 2.22
C GLY A 17 7.36 -14.13 2.11
N ASP A 18 8.36 -13.34 2.53
CA ASP A 18 8.28 -11.87 2.49
C ASP A 18 8.52 -11.30 1.08
N ASN A 19 9.24 -12.04 0.22
CA ASN A 19 9.49 -11.64 -1.17
C ASN A 19 8.27 -11.90 -2.07
N GLU A 20 7.49 -12.96 -1.82
CA GLU A 20 6.31 -13.31 -2.63
C GLU A 20 5.16 -12.31 -2.47
N LEU A 21 4.93 -11.80 -1.25
CA LEU A 21 3.93 -10.76 -1.00
C LEU A 21 4.33 -9.42 -1.63
N GLY A 22 5.62 -9.06 -1.55
CA GLY A 22 6.17 -7.89 -2.24
C GLY A 22 6.00 -8.00 -3.75
N GLU A 23 6.39 -9.12 -4.36
CA GLU A 23 6.21 -9.38 -5.79
C GLU A 23 4.74 -9.40 -6.22
N ARG A 24 3.84 -9.91 -5.38
CA ARG A 24 2.38 -9.82 -5.59
C ARG A 24 1.91 -8.37 -5.58
N TRP A 25 2.38 -7.53 -4.66
CA TRP A 25 2.09 -6.10 -4.67
C TRP A 25 2.67 -5.40 -5.88
N VAL A 26 3.89 -5.71 -6.29
CA VAL A 26 4.49 -5.18 -7.51
C VAL A 26 3.67 -5.58 -8.73
N SER A 27 3.20 -6.83 -8.81
CA SER A 27 2.30 -7.29 -9.87
C SER A 27 0.95 -6.59 -9.81
N VAL A 28 0.36 -6.44 -8.62
CA VAL A 28 -0.89 -5.69 -8.40
C VAL A 28 -0.68 -4.25 -8.85
N LEU A 29 0.32 -3.53 -8.35
CA LEU A 29 0.65 -2.13 -8.67
C LEU A 29 0.97 -1.93 -10.16
N ASN A 30 1.72 -2.84 -10.78
CA ASN A 30 1.97 -2.83 -12.23
C ASN A 30 0.69 -3.08 -13.03
N GLN A 31 -0.23 -3.92 -12.54
CA GLN A 31 -1.57 -4.11 -13.10
C GLN A 31 -2.56 -3.00 -12.72
N LEU A 32 -2.33 -2.27 -11.62
CA LEU A 32 -3.06 -1.06 -11.23
C LEU A 32 -2.85 0.00 -12.30
N GLY A 33 -1.76 -0.08 -13.07
CA GLY A 33 -1.63 0.40 -14.45
C GLY A 33 -1.98 1.88 -14.68
N ASN A 34 -2.12 2.65 -13.61
CA ASN A 34 -2.65 3.98 -13.66
C ASN A 34 -1.96 4.81 -12.59
N SER A 35 -1.10 5.71 -13.08
CA SER A 35 -0.38 6.71 -12.31
C SER A 35 -1.28 7.47 -11.34
N ILE A 36 -2.58 7.57 -11.63
CA ILE A 36 -3.58 8.25 -10.81
C ILE A 36 -3.72 7.60 -9.43
N ARG A 37 -3.84 6.27 -9.30
CA ARG A 37 -4.11 5.65 -7.97
C ARG A 37 -2.88 5.64 -7.07
N ILE A 38 -1.71 5.41 -7.68
CA ILE A 38 -0.42 5.53 -7.00
C ILE A 38 -0.24 6.97 -6.50
N SER A 39 -0.46 7.95 -7.39
CA SER A 39 -0.40 9.36 -7.04
C SER A 39 -1.41 9.71 -5.94
N GLU A 40 -2.66 9.25 -6.02
CA GLU A 40 -3.68 9.57 -5.04
C GLU A 40 -3.47 8.93 -3.66
N TRP A 41 -2.85 7.75 -3.58
CA TRP A 41 -2.54 7.11 -2.29
C TRP A 41 -1.30 7.72 -1.64
N PHE A 42 -0.25 7.96 -2.42
CA PHE A 42 1.05 8.39 -1.92
C PHE A 42 1.30 9.90 -1.94
N SER A 43 0.44 10.73 -2.55
CA SER A 43 0.60 12.20 -2.56
C SER A 43 -0.02 12.93 -1.37
N ASN A 44 -0.54 12.22 -0.37
CA ASN A 44 -1.20 12.83 0.82
C ASN A 44 -0.18 13.37 1.85
N PHE A 45 0.83 14.10 1.39
CA PHE A 45 1.79 14.76 2.27
C PHE A 45 1.18 16.02 2.90
N ALA A 46 1.53 16.30 4.16
CA ALA A 46 1.07 17.48 4.85
C ALA A 46 1.85 18.74 4.42
N ASN A 47 1.14 19.85 4.23
CA ASN A 47 1.73 21.15 3.86
C ASN A 47 2.43 21.90 5.01
N GLY A 48 2.46 21.34 6.22
CA GLY A 48 2.94 22.01 7.43
C GLY A 48 1.92 23.01 8.01
N ALA A 49 1.33 22.64 9.16
CA ALA A 49 0.55 23.46 10.10
C ALA A 49 -0.04 22.56 11.22
N GLY A 50 0.75 21.63 11.75
CA GLY A 50 0.25 20.61 12.70
C GLY A 50 -0.60 19.50 12.07
N LEU A 51 -0.57 19.34 10.75
CA LEU A 51 -1.21 18.24 10.03
C LEU A 51 -0.22 17.08 9.83
N GLU A 52 -0.66 15.85 10.09
CA GLU A 52 0.12 14.64 9.82
C GLU A 52 -0.03 14.21 8.34
N HIS A 53 1.02 13.59 7.80
CA HIS A 53 0.92 12.81 6.55
C HIS A 53 -0.18 11.77 6.69
N LYS A 54 -0.90 11.47 5.60
CA LYS A 54 -1.98 10.47 5.62
C LYS A 54 -1.70 9.35 4.63
N LYS A 55 -2.40 8.23 4.80
CA LYS A 55 -2.44 7.12 3.83
C LYS A 55 -1.03 6.62 3.47
N GLY A 56 -0.78 6.28 2.20
CA GLY A 56 0.51 5.80 1.72
C GLY A 56 1.66 6.79 1.93
N ALA A 57 1.39 8.10 1.93
CA ALA A 57 2.42 9.12 2.17
C ALA A 57 3.02 9.01 3.57
N LYS A 58 2.19 8.69 4.59
CA LYS A 58 2.65 8.46 5.96
C LYS A 58 3.54 7.22 6.04
N ALA A 59 3.10 6.12 5.45
CA ALA A 59 3.85 4.87 5.43
C ALA A 59 5.21 5.02 4.75
N LEU A 60 5.21 5.60 3.54
CA LEU A 60 6.42 5.84 2.76
C LEU A 60 7.43 6.68 3.55
N PHE A 61 6.96 7.76 4.17
CA PHE A 61 7.80 8.66 4.95
C PHE A 61 8.37 7.98 6.20
N GLN A 62 7.54 7.29 6.98
CA GLN A 62 7.98 6.62 8.21
C GLN A 62 9.03 5.55 7.89
N PHE A 63 8.75 4.71 6.90
CA PHE A 63 9.66 3.67 6.47
C PHE A 63 10.99 4.23 5.94
N ALA A 64 10.93 5.28 5.10
CA ALA A 64 12.12 5.90 4.54
C ALA A 64 13.01 6.58 5.59
N PHE A 65 12.43 7.11 6.69
CA PHE A 65 13.21 7.69 7.78
C PHE A 65 13.93 6.65 8.64
N VAL A 66 13.28 5.51 8.88
CA VAL A 66 13.88 4.39 9.61
C VAL A 66 15.01 3.77 8.81
N ASN A 67 14.77 3.52 7.51
CA ASN A 67 15.69 2.85 6.59
C ASN A 67 16.40 3.84 5.64
N ARG A 68 16.83 4.98 6.18
CA ARG A 68 17.35 6.14 5.42
C ARG A 68 18.62 5.87 4.61
N ASP A 69 19.36 4.83 4.96
CA ASP A 69 20.58 4.41 4.28
C ASP A 69 20.27 3.78 2.92
N ILE A 70 19.10 3.16 2.76
CA ILE A 70 18.68 2.48 1.53
C ILE A 70 17.61 3.33 0.82
N CYS A 71 16.58 3.73 1.55
CA CYS A 71 15.39 4.36 0.95
C CYS A 71 15.64 5.75 0.38
N TRP A 72 16.64 6.47 0.90
CA TRP A 72 16.78 7.90 0.63
C TRP A 72 17.36 8.20 -0.74
N GLU A 73 18.17 7.28 -1.28
CA GLU A 73 18.67 7.35 -2.65
C GLU A 73 17.57 7.06 -3.68
N GLU A 74 16.51 6.36 -3.26
CA GLU A 74 15.37 5.97 -4.10
C GLU A 74 14.26 7.03 -4.16
N LEU A 75 14.34 8.08 -3.33
CA LEU A 75 13.42 9.23 -3.36
C LEU A 75 13.75 10.14 -4.54
N GLU A 76 12.81 10.27 -5.47
CA GLU A 76 12.96 11.16 -6.63
C GLU A 76 12.37 12.55 -6.34
N TRP A 77 13.10 13.60 -6.69
CA TRP A 77 12.72 14.98 -6.40
C TRP A 77 12.47 15.73 -7.71
N ARG A 78 11.36 16.47 -7.81
CA ARG A 78 11.03 17.27 -9.00
C ARG A 78 12.00 18.44 -9.23
N GLY A 79 12.78 18.82 -8.21
CA GLY A 79 13.76 19.91 -8.24
C GLY A 79 15.21 19.43 -8.47
N LYS A 80 16.13 20.37 -8.72
CA LYS A 80 17.54 20.08 -9.09
C LYS A 80 18.39 19.39 -8.01
N HIS A 81 17.97 19.44 -6.74
CA HIS A 81 18.73 18.89 -5.62
C HIS A 81 17.81 18.13 -4.68
N GLY A 82 18.13 16.86 -4.45
CA GLY A 82 17.50 16.07 -3.40
C GLY A 82 17.74 16.69 -2.02
N GLN A 83 16.79 16.50 -1.12
CA GLN A 83 16.88 17.01 0.24
C GLN A 83 17.49 15.94 1.14
N SER A 84 18.39 16.32 2.04
CA SER A 84 18.98 15.36 2.99
C SER A 84 17.96 14.94 4.07
N PRO A 85 18.12 13.76 4.69
CA PRO A 85 17.23 13.32 5.77
C PRO A 85 17.10 14.33 6.91
N ALA A 86 18.22 14.95 7.30
CA ALA A 86 18.24 15.97 8.35
C ALA A 86 17.46 17.23 7.96
N VAL A 87 17.54 17.65 6.69
CA VAL A 87 16.78 18.81 6.20
C VAL A 87 15.29 18.50 6.19
N VAL A 88 14.88 17.34 5.67
CA VAL A 88 13.47 16.95 5.62
C VAL A 88 12.87 16.75 7.01
N ALA A 89 13.64 16.20 7.96
CA ALA A 89 13.19 16.06 9.35
C ALA A 89 12.80 17.41 9.99
N THR A 90 13.56 18.46 9.68
CA THR A 90 13.31 19.82 10.18
C THR A 90 12.31 20.60 9.33
N LYS A 91 12.12 20.20 8.06
CA LYS A 91 11.27 20.85 7.07
C LYS A 91 10.48 19.81 6.25
N PRO A 92 9.42 19.20 6.82
CA PRO A 92 8.68 18.13 6.13
C PRO A 92 7.95 18.58 4.86
N HIS A 93 7.70 19.88 4.68
CA HIS A 93 7.05 20.41 3.48
C HIS A 93 7.84 20.15 2.19
N TYR A 94 9.15 19.86 2.27
CA TYR A 94 9.91 19.45 1.10
C TYR A 94 9.39 18.17 0.44
N LEU A 95 8.68 17.31 1.18
CA LEU A 95 8.08 16.09 0.61
C LEU A 95 7.04 16.39 -0.48
N LEU A 96 6.50 17.62 -0.53
CA LEU A 96 5.62 18.06 -1.61
C LEU A 96 6.34 18.15 -2.96
N ASP A 97 7.66 18.26 -2.94
CA ASP A 97 8.51 18.29 -4.12
C ASP A 97 8.92 16.89 -4.60
N LEU A 98 8.47 15.81 -3.92
CA LEU A 98 8.72 14.45 -4.37
C LEU A 98 7.98 14.15 -5.68
N ASP A 99 8.69 13.53 -6.62
CA ASP A 99 8.04 12.80 -7.69
C ASP A 99 7.55 11.46 -7.12
N VAL A 100 6.30 11.48 -6.67
CA VAL A 100 5.63 10.31 -6.08
C VAL A 100 5.60 9.13 -7.04
N HIS A 101 5.42 9.37 -8.34
CA HIS A 101 5.33 8.29 -9.31
C HIS A 101 6.68 7.60 -9.46
N GLN A 102 7.73 8.38 -9.73
CA GLN A 102 9.07 7.83 -9.88
C GLN A 102 9.59 7.21 -8.59
N THR A 103 9.31 7.83 -7.43
CA THR A 103 9.67 7.28 -6.12
C THR A 103 9.01 5.91 -5.89
N VAL A 104 7.71 5.77 -6.19
CA VAL A 104 7.03 4.48 -6.03
C VAL A 104 7.59 3.43 -7.00
N GLU A 105 7.90 3.80 -8.25
CA GLU A 105 8.58 2.89 -9.17
C GLU A 105 9.96 2.44 -8.67
N ASN A 106 10.73 3.35 -8.07
CA ASN A 106 12.01 3.02 -7.48
C ASN A 106 11.84 2.06 -6.30
N PHE A 107 10.88 2.32 -5.40
CA PHE A 107 10.57 1.45 -4.27
C PHE A 107 10.06 0.07 -4.70
N ILE A 108 9.28 -0.02 -5.78
CA ILE A 108 8.87 -1.30 -6.38
C ILE A 108 10.08 -2.12 -6.81
N LYS A 109 11.12 -1.48 -7.36
CA LYS A 109 12.28 -2.17 -7.95
C LYS A 109 13.39 -2.44 -6.94
N HIS A 110 13.63 -1.51 -6.03
CA HIS A 110 14.85 -1.46 -5.21
C HIS A 110 14.58 -1.56 -3.71
N VAL A 111 13.32 -1.44 -3.27
CA VAL A 111 12.94 -1.49 -1.84
C VAL A 111 11.71 -2.40 -1.65
N PRO A 112 11.78 -3.68 -2.02
CA PRO A 112 10.65 -4.60 -1.91
C PRO A 112 10.12 -4.76 -0.47
N GLU A 113 10.98 -4.56 0.53
CA GLU A 113 10.66 -4.67 1.96
C GLU A 113 9.64 -3.64 2.43
N PHE A 114 9.52 -2.51 1.71
CA PHE A 114 8.49 -1.52 2.00
C PHE A 114 7.07 -2.12 1.86
N TRP A 115 6.83 -2.97 0.87
CA TRP A 115 5.50 -3.49 0.55
C TRP A 115 5.02 -4.58 1.52
N SER A 116 5.95 -5.19 2.26
CA SER A 116 5.66 -6.12 3.37
C SER A 116 5.82 -5.46 4.76
N SER A 117 6.20 -4.18 4.80
CA SER A 117 6.42 -3.44 6.04
C SER A 117 5.16 -3.24 6.88
N THR A 118 5.36 -3.08 8.18
CA THR A 118 4.29 -2.73 9.13
C THR A 118 3.65 -1.38 8.81
N GLU A 119 4.45 -0.43 8.34
CA GLU A 119 4.04 0.92 7.97
C GLU A 119 3.05 0.89 6.80
N PHE A 120 3.36 0.10 5.77
CA PHE A 120 2.47 -0.07 4.64
C PHE A 120 1.20 -0.83 5.03
N GLN A 121 1.31 -1.91 5.81
CA GLN A 121 0.15 -2.66 6.30
C GLN A 121 -0.81 -1.81 7.15
N GLU A 122 -0.28 -1.01 8.08
CA GLU A 122 -1.09 -0.11 8.90
C GLU A 122 -1.77 0.96 8.05
N SER A 123 -1.14 1.44 6.98
CA SER A 123 -1.80 2.39 6.06
C SER A 123 -3.04 1.82 5.38
N LEU A 124 -3.14 0.49 5.26
CA LEU A 124 -4.22 -0.20 4.55
C LEU A 124 -5.34 -0.72 5.47
N LYS A 125 -5.17 -0.56 6.79
CA LYS A 125 -6.01 -1.16 7.84
C LYS A 125 -7.50 -0.86 7.70
N ASP A 126 -7.82 0.40 7.44
CA ASP A 126 -9.20 0.88 7.35
C ASP A 126 -9.80 0.72 5.94
N GLY A 127 -9.05 0.16 4.99
CA GLY A 127 -9.51 -0.07 3.63
C GLY A 127 -9.72 1.20 2.80
N GLU A 128 -9.27 2.37 3.27
CA GLU A 128 -9.43 3.66 2.58
C GLU A 128 -8.89 3.68 1.15
N ILE A 129 -7.93 2.79 0.84
CA ILE A 129 -7.38 2.64 -0.53
C ILE A 129 -8.46 2.22 -1.52
N ILE A 130 -9.48 1.47 -1.10
CA ILE A 130 -10.58 1.04 -1.98
C ILE A 130 -11.36 2.25 -2.47
N GLU A 131 -11.52 3.28 -1.64
CA GLU A 131 -12.30 4.48 -1.96
C GLU A 131 -11.63 5.36 -3.03
N ILE A 132 -10.33 5.20 -3.29
CA ILE A 132 -9.63 5.88 -4.40
C ILE A 132 -10.28 5.54 -5.74
N ASP A 133 -10.55 4.24 -5.97
CA ASP A 133 -11.20 3.79 -7.19
C ASP A 133 -11.95 2.49 -6.92
N ARG A 134 -13.08 2.64 -6.23
CA ARG A 134 -13.89 1.51 -5.79
C ARG A 134 -14.30 0.60 -6.94
N LYS A 135 -14.65 1.18 -8.09
CA LYS A 135 -15.05 0.41 -9.27
C LYS A 135 -13.90 -0.50 -9.70
N TYR A 136 -12.69 0.04 -9.83
CA TYR A 136 -11.57 -0.78 -10.23
C TYR A 136 -11.23 -1.86 -9.20
N PHE A 137 -11.18 -1.53 -7.91
CA PHE A 137 -10.83 -2.53 -6.89
C PHE A 137 -11.85 -3.67 -6.86
N LEU A 138 -13.14 -3.37 -7.06
CA LEU A 138 -14.17 -4.39 -7.23
C LEU A 138 -13.98 -5.22 -8.51
N ASP A 139 -13.76 -4.57 -9.66
CA ASP A 139 -13.54 -5.27 -10.93
C ASP A 139 -12.27 -6.17 -10.87
N PHE A 140 -11.22 -5.69 -10.20
CA PHE A 140 -9.99 -6.43 -9.92
C PHE A 140 -10.25 -7.64 -9.03
N PHE A 141 -10.98 -7.45 -7.92
CA PHE A 141 -11.32 -8.52 -6.99
C PHE A 141 -12.18 -9.61 -7.65
N VAL A 142 -13.20 -9.20 -8.42
CA VAL A 142 -14.04 -10.12 -9.20
C VAL A 142 -13.21 -10.90 -10.22
N ARG A 143 -12.24 -10.25 -10.88
CA ARG A 143 -11.32 -10.95 -11.79
C ARG A 143 -10.50 -12.00 -11.04
N LEU A 144 -9.89 -11.64 -9.90
CA LEU A 144 -9.09 -12.58 -9.12
C LEU A 144 -9.88 -13.82 -8.69
N MET A 145 -11.12 -13.63 -8.22
CA MET A 145 -11.96 -14.76 -7.77
C MET A 145 -12.50 -15.58 -8.92
N PHE A 146 -13.06 -14.95 -9.96
CA PHE A 146 -13.88 -15.67 -10.94
C PHE A 146 -13.19 -15.93 -12.28
N LYS A 147 -12.17 -15.15 -12.64
CA LYS A 147 -11.43 -15.32 -13.89
C LYS A 147 -10.10 -16.04 -13.66
N ASP A 148 -9.37 -15.61 -12.63
CA ASP A 148 -8.05 -16.14 -12.33
C ASP A 148 -8.12 -17.34 -11.36
N ASP A 149 -9.31 -17.63 -10.82
CA ASP A 149 -9.62 -18.72 -9.87
C ASP A 149 -8.57 -18.81 -8.74
N SER A 150 -8.18 -17.66 -8.20
CA SER A 150 -7.16 -17.61 -7.15
C SER A 150 -7.70 -18.23 -5.88
N LYS A 151 -7.26 -19.46 -5.63
CA LYS A 151 -7.63 -20.23 -4.45
C LYS A 151 -7.29 -19.50 -3.16
N GLU A 152 -6.18 -18.76 -3.12
CA GLU A 152 -5.79 -17.99 -1.94
C GLU A 152 -6.82 -16.91 -1.62
N VAL A 153 -7.35 -16.21 -2.63
CA VAL A 153 -8.39 -15.20 -2.43
C VAL A 153 -9.70 -15.85 -1.99
N TRP A 154 -10.05 -17.00 -2.56
CA TRP A 154 -11.24 -17.75 -2.14
C TRP A 154 -11.15 -18.26 -0.70
N ASP A 155 -10.02 -18.85 -0.31
CA ASP A 155 -9.77 -19.37 1.04
C ASP A 155 -9.86 -18.23 2.06
N LEU A 156 -9.27 -17.08 1.74
CA LEU A 156 -9.32 -15.87 2.55
C LEU A 156 -10.75 -15.30 2.72
N VAL A 157 -11.53 -15.25 1.62
CA VAL A 157 -12.93 -14.82 1.69
C VAL A 157 -13.74 -15.78 2.54
N ASN A 158 -13.52 -17.09 2.37
CA ASN A 158 -14.21 -18.10 3.15
C ASN A 158 -13.86 -17.98 4.63
N GLU A 159 -12.59 -17.79 4.99
CA GLU A 159 -12.17 -17.56 6.38
C GLU A 159 -12.87 -16.33 6.96
N PHE A 160 -12.84 -15.20 6.26
CA PHE A 160 -13.55 -13.99 6.70
C PHE A 160 -15.06 -14.22 6.90
N LEU A 161 -15.71 -14.90 5.95
CA LEU A 161 -17.15 -15.21 6.05
C LEU A 161 -17.47 -16.15 7.21
N MET A 162 -16.52 -17.00 7.62
CA MET A 162 -16.69 -17.94 8.73
C MET A 162 -16.40 -17.31 10.09
N GLU A 163 -15.56 -16.26 10.14
CA GLU A 163 -15.23 -15.51 11.35
C GLU A 163 -16.28 -14.41 11.66
N GLU A 164 -16.92 -13.84 10.65
CA GLU A 164 -17.91 -12.79 10.84
C GLU A 164 -19.28 -13.31 11.32
N PRO A 165 -19.91 -12.66 12.31
CA PRO A 165 -21.25 -13.04 12.73
C PRO A 165 -22.24 -12.83 11.58
N PHE A 166 -23.18 -13.76 11.44
CA PHE A 166 -24.17 -13.78 10.35
C PHE A 166 -24.95 -12.46 10.20
N SER A 167 -25.14 -11.71 11.29
CA SER A 167 -25.76 -10.38 11.29
C SER A 167 -24.94 -9.32 10.52
N SER A 168 -23.62 -9.38 10.55
CA SER A 168 -22.74 -8.48 9.77
C SER A 168 -22.83 -8.80 8.28
N LEU A 169 -22.91 -10.08 7.92
CA LEU A 169 -23.01 -10.55 6.54
C LEU A 169 -24.35 -10.15 5.87
N LEU A 170 -25.44 -10.12 6.64
CA LEU A 170 -26.75 -9.64 6.19
C LEU A 170 -26.76 -8.13 5.86
N CYS A 171 -25.96 -7.32 6.55
CA CYS A 171 -25.91 -5.88 6.30
C CYS A 171 -25.28 -5.53 4.94
N VAL A 172 -24.32 -6.35 4.50
CA VAL A 172 -23.65 -6.24 3.20
C VAL A 172 -24.59 -6.60 2.04
N THR A 173 -25.52 -7.54 2.24
CA THR A 173 -26.46 -7.98 1.20
C THR A 173 -27.72 -7.13 1.08
N ILE A 174 -28.10 -6.39 2.13
CA ILE A 174 -29.31 -5.55 2.15
C ILE A 174 -29.02 -4.09 1.71
N SER A 175 -27.75 -3.69 1.65
CA SER A 175 -27.32 -2.34 1.23
C SER A 175 -26.92 -2.23 -0.26
N LEU A 176 -27.14 -3.29 -1.05
CA LEU A 176 -26.96 -3.32 -2.51
C LEU A 176 -28.30 -3.16 -3.25
#